data_AF-A0A1M5K144-F1
#
_entry.id   AF-A0A1M5K144-F1
#
_cell.length_a   1.000
_cell.length_b   1.000
_cell.length_c   1.000
_cell.angle_alpha   90.00
_cell.angle_beta   90.00
_cell.angle_gamma   90.00
#
_symmetry.space_group_name_H-M   'P 1'
#
loop_
_entity.id
_entity.type
_entity.pdbx_description
1 polymer ?
#
loop_
_entity_poly.entity_id
_entity_poly.type
_entity_poly.pdbx_seq_one_letter_code
_entity_poly.pdbx_strand_id
1 'polypeptide(L)'
;MRIQMKHFTLALIFSSLSAYSQQKYIVEKDSIRFKNCNEGVVEAQTDFNNGIYNSFSYGLLIQIDPKFDKFLENYRKEKYGIISKNLGCVITEYSKCYSEKMDELIFIKFGKDIFERSRKEAKKIYKKS
;
A
#
# COMPACT_ATOMS: atom_id res chain seq x y z
N MET A 1 -65.96 48.55 16.95
CA MET A 1 -66.05 48.62 15.48
C MET A 1 -65.54 49.97 14.99
N ARG A 2 -64.27 50.08 14.60
CA ARG A 2 -63.69 50.91 13.52
C ARG A 2 -62.15 50.89 13.65
N ILE A 3 -61.47 50.24 12.70
CA ILE A 3 -60.57 50.82 11.69
C ILE A 3 -59.40 51.64 12.27
N GLN A 4 -58.16 51.15 12.17
CA GLN A 4 -57.14 51.67 11.23
C GLN A 4 -55.74 51.13 11.56
N MET A 5 -55.05 50.83 10.46
CA MET A 5 -53.70 50.31 10.32
C MET A 5 -52.64 51.42 10.50
N LYS A 6 -51.37 50.99 10.55
CA LYS A 6 -50.10 51.72 10.69
C LYS A 6 -49.72 51.76 12.17
N HIS A 7 -48.62 51.19 12.62
CA HIS A 7 -47.28 51.68 12.35
C HIS A 7 -46.30 50.55 12.00
N PHE A 8 -45.47 50.85 11.01
CA PHE A 8 -44.40 50.04 10.47
C PHE A 8 -43.17 50.27 11.36
N THR A 9 -42.73 49.26 12.10
CA THR A 9 -41.44 49.31 12.79
C THR A 9 -40.67 48.03 12.48
N LEU A 10 -39.91 48.10 11.39
CA LEU A 10 -38.90 47.14 11.00
C LEU A 10 -37.72 47.27 11.97
N ALA A 11 -37.64 46.42 13.00
CA ALA A 11 -36.46 46.28 13.83
C ALA A 11 -35.67 45.05 13.37
N LEU A 12 -34.78 45.27 12.40
CA LEU A 12 -33.71 44.36 12.02
C LEU A 12 -32.75 44.22 13.20
N ILE A 13 -32.94 43.18 14.03
CA ILE A 13 -31.93 42.78 15.01
C ILE A 13 -30.86 42.02 14.24
N PHE A 14 -29.87 42.76 13.75
CA PHE A 14 -28.56 42.26 13.37
C PHE A 14 -27.92 41.64 14.63
N SER A 15 -28.21 40.36 14.91
CA SER A 15 -27.42 39.60 15.88
C SER A 15 -26.07 39.32 15.24
N SER A 16 -25.11 40.10 15.71
CA SER A 16 -23.70 40.09 15.38
C SER A 16 -23.10 38.68 15.45
N LEU A 17 -22.40 38.33 14.37
CA LEU A 17 -21.29 37.38 14.37
C LEU A 17 -20.36 37.66 15.56
N SER A 18 -20.17 36.68 16.43
CA SER A 18 -18.91 36.21 17.06
C SER A 18 -19.30 35.43 18.32
N ALA A 19 -18.95 34.17 18.54
CA ALA A 19 -17.76 33.46 18.14
C ALA A 19 -18.05 31.96 18.01
N TYR A 20 -17.82 31.38 16.83
CA TYR A 20 -17.18 30.07 16.84
C TYR A 20 -15.73 30.34 17.20
N SER A 21 -15.45 30.40 18.51
CA SER A 21 -14.10 30.23 19.01
C SER A 21 -13.58 28.96 18.35
N GLN A 22 -12.49 29.08 17.59
CA GLN A 22 -11.83 27.91 17.04
C GLN A 22 -11.54 26.99 18.22
N GLN A 23 -12.33 25.92 18.37
CA GLN A 23 -11.97 24.85 19.28
C GLN A 23 -10.59 24.44 18.81
N LYS A 24 -9.58 24.66 19.65
CA LYS A 24 -8.23 24.13 19.43
C LYS A 24 -8.41 22.62 19.36
N TYR A 25 -8.66 22.11 18.15
CA TYR A 25 -8.30 20.75 17.83
C TYR A 25 -6.80 20.73 18.11
N ILE A 26 -6.44 20.03 19.17
CA ILE A 26 -5.10 19.48 19.26
C ILE A 26 -5.06 18.60 18.01
N VAL A 27 -4.45 19.12 16.94
CA VAL A 27 -3.95 18.27 15.89
C VAL A 27 -2.89 17.47 16.64
N GLU A 28 -3.30 16.30 17.15
CA GLU A 28 -2.35 15.26 17.48
C GLU A 28 -1.49 15.19 16.24
N LYS A 29 -0.22 15.57 16.41
CA LYS A 29 0.70 15.66 15.29
C LYS A 29 0.81 14.23 14.83
N ASP A 30 0.03 13.86 13.82
CA ASP A 30 0.11 12.57 13.14
C ASP A 30 1.51 12.53 12.53
N SER A 31 2.49 12.19 13.35
CA SER A 31 3.85 11.99 12.92
C SER A 31 3.77 10.70 12.14
N ILE A 32 3.72 10.82 10.81
CA ILE A 32 3.91 9.70 9.90
C ILE A 32 5.28 9.13 10.24
N ARG A 33 5.29 8.11 11.11
CA ARG A 33 6.50 7.41 11.51
C ARG A 33 6.81 6.43 10.40
N PHE A 34 7.80 6.78 9.58
CA PHE A 34 8.40 5.81 8.70
C PHE A 34 9.19 4.81 9.54
N LYS A 35 8.92 3.52 9.33
CA LYS A 35 9.75 2.45 9.89
C LYS A 35 11.18 2.59 9.38
N ASN A 36 12.14 2.12 10.16
CA ASN A 36 13.56 2.11 9.78
C ASN A 36 13.98 0.77 9.12
N CYS A 37 15.23 0.70 8.67
CA CYS A 37 15.81 -0.49 8.04
C CYS A 37 15.74 -1.74 8.95
N ASN A 38 16.10 -1.62 10.23
CA ASN A 38 16.11 -2.75 11.17
C ASN A 38 14.72 -3.34 11.36
N GLU A 39 13.69 -2.50 11.44
CA GLU A 39 12.30 -2.94 11.47
C GLU A 39 11.93 -3.71 10.20
N GLY A 40 12.43 -3.29 9.03
CA GLY A 40 12.25 -4.00 7.76
C GLY A 40 12.88 -5.39 7.75
N VAL A 41 14.11 -5.51 8.26
CA VAL A 41 14.81 -6.80 8.37
C VAL A 41 14.09 -7.76 9.32
N VAL A 42 13.66 -7.28 10.49
CA VAL A 42 12.94 -8.08 11.49
C VAL A 42 11.58 -8.55 10.94
N GLU A 43 10.87 -7.66 10.26
CA GLU A 43 9.58 -7.98 9.66
C GLU A 43 9.73 -8.99 8.52
N ALA A 44 10.73 -8.83 7.64
CA ALA A 44 11.02 -9.81 6.59
C ALA A 44 11.31 -11.20 7.17
N GLN A 45 12.10 -11.29 8.25
CA GLN A 45 12.38 -12.55 8.91
C GLN A 45 11.12 -13.18 9.53
N THR A 46 10.27 -12.35 10.15
CA THR A 46 9.02 -12.78 10.77
C THR A 46 8.05 -13.33 9.72
N ASP A 47 7.84 -12.60 8.63
CA ASP A 47 7.01 -13.01 7.51
C ASP A 47 7.50 -14.31 6.90
N PHE A 48 8.82 -14.43 6.68
CA PHE A 48 9.41 -15.64 6.13
C PHE A 48 9.17 -16.86 7.03
N ASN A 49 9.34 -16.69 8.35
CA ASN A 49 9.08 -17.75 9.34
C ASN A 49 7.59 -18.15 9.39
N ASN A 50 6.70 -17.21 9.08
CA ASN A 50 5.26 -17.43 8.97
C ASN A 50 4.83 -17.98 7.60
N GLY A 51 5.77 -18.25 6.69
CA GLY A 51 5.48 -18.78 5.35
C GLY A 51 5.04 -17.74 4.33
N ILE A 52 5.22 -16.44 4.62
CA ILE A 52 4.89 -15.33 3.74
C ILE A 52 6.15 -14.91 2.98
N TYR A 53 6.25 -15.29 1.71
CA TYR A 53 7.44 -15.03 0.88
C TYR A 53 7.19 -13.89 -0.11
N ASN A 54 7.23 -12.66 0.39
CA ASN A 54 6.99 -11.47 -0.42
C ASN A 54 8.21 -11.16 -1.30
N SER A 55 8.02 -11.04 -2.61
CA SER A 55 9.05 -10.53 -3.52
C SER A 55 8.52 -9.28 -4.20
N PHE A 56 9.14 -8.14 -3.89
CA PHE A 56 8.69 -6.83 -4.35
C PHE A 56 9.60 -6.31 -5.45
N SER A 57 8.97 -5.77 -6.50
CA SER A 57 9.65 -4.96 -7.52
C SER A 57 9.24 -3.49 -7.38
N TYR A 58 10.12 -2.61 -7.82
CA TYR A 58 9.92 -1.17 -7.80
C TYR A 58 10.21 -0.57 -9.17
N GLY A 59 9.68 0.62 -9.42
CA GLY A 59 9.80 1.33 -10.70
C GLY A 59 8.68 0.98 -11.68
N LEU A 60 8.87 1.45 -12.92
CA LEU A 60 7.90 1.25 -14.01
C LEU A 60 7.86 -0.22 -14.44
N LEU A 61 6.67 -0.81 -14.38
CA LEU A 61 6.43 -2.14 -14.96
C LEU A 61 6.24 -2.05 -16.48
N ILE A 62 7.02 -2.82 -17.22
CA ILE A 62 6.81 -3.06 -18.64
C ILE A 62 6.21 -4.46 -18.79
N GLN A 63 4.92 -4.52 -19.13
CA GLN A 63 4.23 -5.79 -19.37
C GLN A 63 4.26 -6.13 -20.86
N ILE A 64 5.02 -7.17 -21.21
CA ILE A 64 5.11 -7.66 -22.59
C ILE A 64 3.97 -8.63 -22.89
N ASP A 65 3.64 -9.50 -21.94
CA ASP A 65 2.53 -10.44 -22.01
C ASP A 65 1.78 -10.43 -20.67
N PRO A 66 0.80 -9.50 -20.50
CA PRO A 66 0.07 -9.35 -19.25
C PRO A 66 -0.65 -10.64 -18.80
N LYS A 67 -1.05 -11.49 -19.75
CA LYS A 67 -1.74 -12.75 -19.43
C LYS A 67 -0.75 -13.76 -18.85
N PHE A 68 0.41 -13.92 -19.49
CA PHE A 68 1.46 -14.79 -18.96
C PHE A 68 2.02 -14.26 -17.63
N ASP A 69 2.20 -12.95 -17.47
CA ASP A 69 2.71 -12.37 -16.24
C ASP A 69 1.76 -12.65 -15.06
N LYS A 70 0.44 -12.51 -15.26
CA LYS A 70 -0.57 -12.89 -14.26
C LYS A 70 -0.55 -14.40 -13.97
N PHE A 71 -0.42 -15.23 -15.00
CA PHE A 71 -0.29 -16.68 -14.82
C PHE A 71 0.94 -17.04 -14.00
N LEU A 72 2.08 -16.42 -14.28
CA LEU A 72 3.34 -16.64 -13.57
C LEU A 72 3.26 -16.22 -12.10
N GLU A 73 2.62 -15.11 -11.80
CA GLU A 73 2.37 -14.66 -10.43
C GLU A 73 1.57 -15.71 -9.65
N ASN A 74 0.45 -16.18 -10.22
CA ASN A 74 -0.38 -17.21 -9.61
C ASN A 74 0.39 -18.53 -9.43
N TYR A 75 1.12 -18.95 -10.46
CA TYR A 75 1.92 -20.18 -10.43
C TYR A 75 2.94 -20.16 -9.28
N ARG A 76 3.64 -19.03 -9.09
CA ARG A 76 4.62 -18.88 -8.00
C ARG A 76 3.95 -18.88 -6.63
N LYS A 77 2.81 -18.21 -6.51
CA LYS A 77 2.04 -18.17 -5.27
C LYS A 77 1.56 -19.57 -4.89
N GLU A 78 0.97 -20.31 -5.82
CA GLU A 78 0.42 -21.65 -5.58
C GLU A 78 1.51 -22.69 -5.33
N LYS A 79 2.57 -22.72 -6.14
CA LYS A 79 3.59 -23.76 -6.07
C LYS A 79 4.66 -23.51 -5.00
N TYR A 80 5.04 -22.25 -4.79
CA TYR A 80 6.17 -21.89 -3.92
C TYR A 80 5.75 -20.99 -2.74
N GLY A 81 4.50 -20.52 -2.69
CA GLY A 81 4.07 -19.52 -1.71
C GLY A 81 4.64 -18.12 -1.95
N ILE A 82 5.31 -17.88 -3.08
CA ILE A 82 5.98 -16.60 -3.38
C ILE A 82 4.96 -15.60 -3.91
N ILE A 83 4.82 -14.47 -3.21
CA ILE A 83 3.91 -13.39 -3.55
C ILE A 83 4.71 -12.30 -4.27
N SER A 84 4.60 -12.25 -5.60
CA SER A 84 5.25 -11.22 -6.41
C SER A 84 4.37 -9.98 -6.51
N LYS A 85 4.86 -8.80 -6.11
CA LYS A 85 4.12 -7.53 -6.26
C LYS A 85 5.02 -6.42 -6.77
N ASN A 86 4.45 -5.45 -7.47
CA ASN A 86 5.13 -4.19 -7.75
C ASN A 86 4.58 -3.10 -6.83
N LEU A 87 5.46 -2.37 -6.15
CA LEU A 87 5.09 -1.32 -5.19
C LEU A 87 5.28 0.09 -5.76
N GLY A 88 5.40 0.22 -7.09
CA GLY A 88 5.58 1.50 -7.77
C GLY A 88 6.96 2.12 -7.53
N CYS A 89 7.02 3.45 -7.56
CA CYS A 89 8.30 4.19 -7.58
C CYS A 89 8.78 4.67 -6.21
N VAL A 90 7.94 4.60 -5.17
CA VAL A 90 8.30 5.12 -3.85
C VAL A 90 9.01 4.03 -3.06
N ILE A 91 10.30 4.24 -2.79
CA ILE A 91 11.13 3.34 -2.01
C ILE A 91 11.50 4.06 -0.71
N THR A 92 11.25 3.41 0.43
CA THR A 92 11.73 3.87 1.73
C THR A 92 12.92 3.01 2.16
N GLU A 93 13.68 3.50 3.16
CA GLU A 93 14.77 2.71 3.74
C GLU A 93 14.26 1.37 4.32
N TYR A 94 13.11 1.41 5.00
CA TYR A 94 12.39 0.21 5.44
C TYR A 94 12.10 -0.75 4.30
N SER A 95 11.47 -0.27 3.22
CA SER A 95 11.00 -1.15 2.15
C SER A 95 12.17 -1.78 1.39
N LYS A 96 13.26 -1.03 1.21
CA LYS A 96 14.51 -1.55 0.66
C LYS A 96 15.08 -2.68 1.51
N CYS A 97 15.27 -2.46 2.81
CA CYS A 97 15.85 -3.47 3.70
C CYS A 97 14.96 -4.71 3.86
N TYR A 98 13.64 -4.51 3.91
CA TYR A 98 12.68 -5.63 3.89
C TYR A 98 12.85 -6.48 2.62
N SER A 99 12.84 -5.85 1.44
CA SER A 99 12.95 -6.56 0.16
C SER A 99 14.28 -7.29 0.01
N GLU A 100 15.40 -6.64 0.34
CA GLU A 100 16.72 -7.26 0.28
C GLU A 100 16.81 -8.49 1.19
N LYS A 101 16.30 -8.38 2.42
CA LYS A 101 16.32 -9.51 3.36
C LYS A 101 15.40 -10.64 2.92
N MET A 102 14.20 -10.33 2.45
CA MET A 102 13.25 -11.35 2.02
C MET A 102 13.74 -12.08 0.76
N ASP A 103 14.33 -11.36 -0.21
CA ASP A 103 14.92 -11.98 -1.40
C ASP A 103 16.10 -12.90 -1.03
N GLU A 104 16.97 -12.49 -0.09
CA GLU A 104 18.04 -13.34 0.45
C GLU A 104 17.47 -14.65 1.02
N LEU A 105 16.43 -14.56 1.87
CA LEU A 105 15.79 -15.71 2.50
C LEU A 105 15.09 -16.61 1.47
N ILE A 106 14.42 -16.03 0.47
CA ILE A 106 13.82 -16.76 -0.66
C ILE A 106 14.89 -17.53 -1.44
N PHE A 107 16.03 -16.91 -1.73
CA PHE A 107 17.12 -17.57 -2.45
C PHE A 107 17.78 -18.68 -1.64
N ILE A 108 17.93 -18.50 -0.33
CA ILE A 108 18.41 -19.56 0.57
C ILE A 108 17.42 -20.74 0.55
N LYS A 109 16.12 -20.48 0.63
CA LYS A 109 15.09 -21.52 0.71
C LYS A 109 14.88 -22.29 -0.59
N PHE A 110 14.80 -21.57 -1.71
CA PHE A 110 14.36 -22.13 -2.99
C PHE A 110 15.48 -22.23 -4.03
N GLY A 111 16.66 -21.68 -3.75
CA GLY A 111 17.77 -21.58 -4.69
C GLY A 111 17.79 -20.27 -5.46
N LYS A 112 18.99 -19.82 -5.82
CA LYS A 112 19.22 -18.53 -6.52
C LYS A 112 18.54 -18.43 -7.89
N ASP A 113 18.24 -19.57 -8.51
CA ASP A 113 17.60 -19.66 -9.82
C ASP A 113 16.06 -19.70 -9.75
N ILE A 114 15.45 -19.59 -8.56
CA ILE A 114 14.00 -19.79 -8.36
C ILE A 114 13.14 -18.96 -9.32
N PHE A 115 13.48 -17.69 -9.58
CA PHE A 115 12.67 -16.83 -10.45
C PHE A 115 12.81 -17.22 -11.93
N GLU A 116 14.00 -17.62 -12.38
CA GLU A 116 14.21 -18.09 -13.75
C GLU A 116 13.57 -19.46 -13.95
N ARG A 117 13.81 -20.39 -13.02
CA ARG A 117 13.26 -21.75 -13.04
C ARG A 117 11.73 -21.72 -13.03
N SER A 118 11.12 -20.99 -12.09
CA SER A 118 9.65 -20.87 -12.02
C SER A 118 9.06 -20.26 -13.30
N ARG A 119 9.72 -19.28 -13.92
CA ARG A 119 9.29 -18.71 -15.21
C ARG A 119 9.33 -19.76 -16.33
N LYS A 120 10.40 -20.55 -16.43
CA LYS A 120 10.53 -21.63 -17.42
C LYS A 120 9.46 -22.71 -17.23
N GLU A 121 9.21 -23.11 -15.98
CA GLU A 121 8.18 -24.08 -15.66
C GLU A 121 6.78 -23.58 -16.00
N ALA A 122 6.43 -22.37 -15.55
CA ALA A 122 5.15 -21.75 -15.86
C ALA A 122 4.92 -21.65 -17.37
N LYS A 123 5.95 -21.24 -18.13
CA LYS A 123 5.87 -21.13 -19.60
C LYS A 123 5.60 -22.47 -20.28
N LYS A 124 6.10 -23.59 -19.74
CA LYS A 124 5.82 -24.93 -20.28
C LYS A 124 4.35 -25.33 -20.05
N ILE A 125 3.75 -24.92 -18.94
CA ILE A 125 2.35 -25.21 -18.62
C ILE A 125 1.43 -24.31 -19.45
N TYR A 126 1.69 -23.01 -19.46
CA TYR A 126 0.90 -22.01 -20.18
C TYR A 126 0.80 -22.30 -21.69
N LYS A 127 1.88 -22.80 -22.31
CA LYS A 127 1.89 -23.19 -23.74
C LYS A 127 1.09 -24.47 -24.06
N LYS A 128 0.73 -25.27 -23.05
CA LYS A 128 -0.04 -26.50 -23.21
C LYS A 128 -1.53 -26.29 -22.96
N SER A 129 -1.91 -25.13 -22.44
CA SER A 129 -3.29 -24.69 -22.22
C SER A 129 -3.80 -23.95 -23.45
#